data_AF-A0A514ZAG3-F1
#
_entry.id   AF-A0A514ZAG3-F1
#
_cell.length_a   1.000
_cell.length_b   1.000
_cell.length_c   1.000
_cell.angle_alpha   90.00
_cell.angle_beta   90.00
_cell.angle_gamma   90.00
#
_symmetry.space_group_name_H-M   'P 1'
#
loop_
_entity.id
_entity.type
_entity.pdbx_description
1 polymer ?
#
loop_
_entity_poly.entity_id
_entity_poly.type
_entity_poly.pdbx_seq_one_letter_code
_entity_poly.pdbx_strand_id
1 'polypeptide(L)'
;MQRDRSADQRLELNRLISYKENQLDEFSQEKKNIQRQIEAYQNQMNHLFREEEETYYQAEQGGQKLGWSAETFREVRREIQNVSERQLGQLEQDYRNESNRIQEEIEMTHQERNQLPWD
;
A
#
# COMPACT_ATOMS: atom_id res chain seq x y z
N MET A 1 5.46 -30.51 38.86
CA MET A 1 6.34 -30.09 37.73
C MET A 1 5.55 -29.70 36.46
N GLN A 2 4.21 -29.70 36.46
CA GLN A 2 3.41 -29.36 35.26
C GLN A 2 3.14 -27.85 35.12
N ARG A 3 3.12 -27.12 36.26
CA ARG A 3 2.99 -25.66 36.39
C ARG A 3 3.92 -24.84 35.48
N ASP A 4 5.17 -25.28 35.32
CA ASP A 4 6.19 -24.53 34.58
C ASP A 4 5.91 -24.49 33.07
N ARG A 5 5.49 -25.61 32.49
CA ARG A 5 5.34 -25.73 31.03
C ARG A 5 4.19 -24.90 30.48
N SER A 6 3.08 -24.80 31.20
CA SER A 6 1.95 -23.97 30.78
C SER A 6 2.26 -22.48 30.89
N ALA A 7 3.02 -22.07 31.90
CA ALA A 7 3.50 -20.70 32.03
C ALA A 7 4.46 -20.32 30.88
N ASP A 8 5.43 -21.19 30.58
CA ASP A 8 6.36 -21.01 29.46
C ASP A 8 5.62 -20.92 28.12
N GLN A 9 4.66 -21.81 27.86
CA GLN A 9 3.88 -21.80 26.62
C GLN A 9 3.06 -20.52 26.47
N ARG A 10 2.48 -19.98 27.56
CA ARG A 10 1.80 -18.68 27.54
C ARG A 10 2.74 -17.54 27.19
N LEU A 11 3.97 -17.56 27.71
CA LEU A 11 4.98 -16.56 27.40
C LEU A 11 5.37 -16.60 25.92
N GLU A 12 5.56 -17.79 25.35
CA GLU A 12 5.84 -17.93 23.92
C GLU A 12 4.67 -17.46 23.05
N LEU A 13 3.43 -17.81 23.41
CA LEU A 13 2.24 -17.33 22.68
C LEU A 13 2.08 -15.81 22.79
N ASN A 14 2.39 -15.20 23.94
CA ASN A 14 2.40 -13.74 24.08
C ASN A 14 3.46 -13.08 23.19
N ARG A 15 4.66 -13.67 23.10
CA ARG A 15 5.71 -13.18 22.18
C ARG A 15 5.25 -13.28 20.73
N LEU A 16 4.59 -14.37 20.37
CA LEU A 16 4.05 -14.55 19.02
C LEU A 16 2.96 -13.53 18.70
N ILE A 17 2.05 -13.25 19.64
CA ILE A 17 1.02 -12.20 19.50
C ILE A 17 1.70 -10.85 19.26
N SER A 18 2.61 -10.43 20.15
CA SER A 18 3.29 -9.14 20.01
C SER A 18 4.12 -9.04 18.72
N TYR A 19 4.72 -10.15 18.28
CA TYR A 19 5.40 -10.20 16.99
C TYR A 19 4.43 -9.93 15.84
N LYS A 20 3.27 -10.58 15.82
CA LYS A 20 2.25 -10.37 14.78
C LYS A 20 1.62 -8.98 14.81
N GLU A 21 1.40 -8.42 16.00
CA GLU A 21 0.94 -7.03 16.17
C GLU A 21 1.95 -6.05 15.55
N ASN A 22 3.25 -6.25 15.81
CA ASN A 22 4.29 -5.45 15.17
C ASN A 22 4.31 -5.64 13.65
N GLN A 23 4.09 -6.85 13.14
CA GLN A 23 3.97 -7.08 11.69
C GLN A 23 2.81 -6.30 11.07
N LEU A 24 1.67 -6.18 11.74
CA LEU A 24 0.54 -5.34 11.28
C LEU A 24 0.94 -3.87 11.20
N ASP A 25 1.64 -3.36 12.21
CA ASP A 25 2.11 -1.98 12.25
C ASP A 25 3.11 -1.70 11.13
N GLU A 26 4.10 -2.59 10.94
CA GLU A 26 5.08 -2.49 9.85
C GLU A 26 4.39 -2.49 8.49
N PHE A 27 3.44 -3.41 8.28
CA PHE A 27 2.69 -3.51 7.04
C PHE A 27 1.81 -2.27 6.78
N SER A 28 1.24 -1.67 7.84
CA SER A 28 0.50 -0.41 7.75
C SER A 28 1.40 0.76 7.34
N GLN A 29 2.63 0.80 7.84
CA GLN A 29 3.60 1.82 7.45
C GLN A 29 4.06 1.63 6.01
N GLU A 30 4.31 0.38 5.59
CA GLU A 30 4.67 0.06 4.22
C GLU A 30 3.57 0.48 3.24
N LYS A 31 2.30 0.16 3.53
CA LYS A 31 1.15 0.65 2.73
C LYS A 31 1.18 2.17 2.58
N LYS A 32 1.33 2.91 3.68
CA LYS A 32 1.37 4.38 3.65
C LYS A 32 2.55 4.90 2.82
N ASN A 33 3.68 4.22 2.87
CA ASN A 33 4.86 4.58 2.08
C ASN A 33 4.61 4.37 0.58
N ILE A 34 4.09 3.21 0.18
CA ILE A 34 3.78 2.91 -1.22
C ILE A 34 2.71 3.87 -1.75
N GLN A 35 1.66 4.13 -0.97
CA GLN A 35 0.62 5.09 -1.35
C GLN A 35 1.22 6.49 -1.62
N ARG A 36 2.09 6.99 -0.74
CA ARG A 36 2.79 8.27 -0.96
C ARG A 36 3.66 8.25 -2.22
N GLN A 37 4.30 7.14 -2.55
CA GLN A 37 5.10 7.02 -3.77
C GLN A 37 4.23 7.09 -5.03
N ILE A 38 3.05 6.45 -5.02
CA ILE A 38 2.10 6.52 -6.13
C ILE A 38 1.57 7.96 -6.30
N GLU A 39 1.19 8.61 -5.20
CA GLU A 39 0.74 10.01 -5.21
C GLU A 39 1.85 10.96 -5.71
N ALA A 40 3.09 10.75 -5.26
CA ALA A 40 4.25 11.54 -5.72
C ALA A 40 4.49 11.37 -7.22
N TYR A 41 4.41 10.13 -7.72
CA TYR A 41 4.52 9.84 -9.16
C TYR A 41 3.41 10.54 -9.96
N GLN A 42 2.15 10.45 -9.51
CA GLN A 42 1.04 11.15 -10.16
C GLN A 42 1.25 12.66 -10.21
N ASN A 43 1.74 13.25 -9.11
CA ASN A 43 2.01 14.68 -9.04
C ASN A 43 3.13 15.09 -10.00
N GLN A 44 4.21 14.32 -10.08
CA GLN A 44 5.31 14.55 -11.03
C GLN A 44 4.82 14.45 -12.48
N MET A 45 4.05 13.42 -12.81
CA MET A 45 3.51 13.27 -14.16
C MET A 45 2.56 14.41 -14.53
N ASN A 46 1.68 14.82 -13.61
CA ASN A 46 0.80 15.96 -13.82
C ASN A 46 1.56 17.27 -14.05
N HIS A 47 2.69 17.45 -13.37
CA HIS A 47 3.55 18.60 -13.59
C HIS A 47 4.16 18.58 -14.99
N LEU A 48 4.76 17.45 -15.40
CA LEU A 48 5.34 17.29 -16.74
C LEU A 48 4.31 17.50 -17.85
N PHE A 49 3.08 16.99 -17.69
CA PHE A 49 2.03 17.22 -18.67
C PHE A 49 1.63 18.69 -18.81
N ARG A 50 1.68 19.47 -17.72
CA ARG A 50 1.41 20.91 -17.79
C ARG A 50 2.51 21.68 -18.49
N GLU A 51 3.78 21.36 -18.20
CA GLU A 51 4.93 21.98 -18.87
C GLU A 51 4.94 21.69 -20.38
N GLU A 52 4.60 20.46 -20.74
CA GLU A 52 4.49 20.04 -22.13
C GLU A 52 3.32 20.76 -22.83
N GLU A 53 2.15 20.87 -22.19
CA GLU A 53 1.00 21.62 -22.72
C GLU A 53 1.33 23.10 -22.96
N GLU A 54 2.08 23.72 -22.05
CA GLU A 54 2.58 25.09 -22.20
C GLU A 54 3.56 25.20 -23.39
N THR A 55 4.46 24.23 -23.55
CA THR A 55 5.41 24.17 -24.67
C THR A 55 4.68 24.05 -26.02
N TYR A 56 3.68 23.17 -26.10
CA TYR A 56 2.83 23.05 -27.30
C TYR A 56 2.13 24.36 -27.63
N TYR A 57 1.54 25.00 -26.62
CA TYR A 57 0.84 26.27 -26.80
C TYR A 57 1.76 27.37 -27.34
N GLN A 58 2.99 27.48 -26.81
CA GLN A 58 3.98 28.44 -27.29
C GLN A 58 4.41 28.15 -28.74
N ALA A 59 4.62 26.88 -29.09
CA ALA A 59 4.99 26.49 -30.45
C ALA A 59 3.88 26.76 -31.48
N GLU A 60 2.61 26.53 -31.11
CA GLU A 60 1.46 26.87 -31.96
C GLU A 60 1.36 28.38 -32.19
N GLN A 61 1.55 29.20 -31.14
CA GLN A 61 1.60 30.67 -31.30
C GLN A 61 2.75 31.12 -32.20
N GLY A 62 3.87 30.39 -32.20
CA GLY A 62 5.02 30.60 -33.09
C GLY A 62 4.80 30.14 -34.54
N GLY A 63 3.61 29.61 -34.88
CA GLY A 63 3.28 29.15 -36.23
C GLY A 63 3.79 27.75 -36.58
N GLN A 64 4.35 27.01 -35.61
CA GLN A 64 4.70 25.61 -35.80
C GLN A 64 3.46 24.72 -35.62
N LYS A 65 3.14 23.90 -36.63
CA LYS A 65 2.06 22.91 -36.54
C LYS A 65 2.58 21.60 -35.94
N LEU A 66 2.19 21.32 -34.70
CA LEU A 66 2.48 20.04 -34.03
C LEU A 66 1.28 19.09 -34.18
N GLY A 67 1.01 18.66 -35.41
CA GLY A 67 -0.24 17.99 -35.81
C GLY A 67 -0.43 16.54 -35.33
N TRP A 68 0.36 16.03 -34.39
CA TRP A 68 0.31 14.62 -33.96
C TRP A 68 0.25 14.41 -32.44
N SER A 69 0.37 15.46 -31.62
CA SER A 69 0.72 15.27 -30.19
C SER A 69 -0.48 15.28 -29.23
N ALA A 70 -1.44 16.20 -29.38
CA ALA A 70 -2.38 16.51 -28.30
C ALA A 70 -3.29 15.34 -27.90
N GLU A 71 -3.73 14.52 -28.86
CA GLU A 71 -4.59 13.37 -28.59
C GLU A 71 -3.81 12.22 -27.94
N THR A 72 -2.61 11.91 -28.44
CA THR A 72 -1.69 10.94 -27.82
C THR A 72 -1.29 11.36 -26.41
N PHE A 73 -1.04 12.65 -26.15
CA PHE A 73 -0.73 13.14 -24.80
C PHE A 73 -1.91 12.99 -23.84
N ARG A 74 -3.14 13.27 -24.29
CA ARG A 74 -4.34 13.02 -23.48
C ARG A 74 -4.51 11.55 -23.16
N GLU A 75 -4.24 10.67 -24.13
CA GLU A 75 -4.30 9.22 -23.95
C GLU A 75 -3.24 8.74 -22.94
N VAL A 76 -1.99 9.17 -23.09
CA VAL A 76 -0.91 8.84 -22.15
C VAL A 76 -1.22 9.34 -20.74
N ARG A 77 -1.73 10.57 -20.60
CA ARG A 77 -2.16 11.11 -19.29
C ARG A 77 -3.26 10.26 -18.67
N ARG A 78 -4.25 9.85 -19.46
CA ARG A 78 -5.34 8.97 -19.01
C ARG A 78 -4.81 7.61 -18.58
N GLU A 79 -3.90 7.01 -19.34
CA GLU A 79 -3.31 5.71 -19.00
C GLU A 79 -2.47 5.77 -17.72
N ILE A 80 -1.69 6.84 -17.51
CA ILE A 80 -0.95 7.03 -16.25
C ILE A 80 -1.89 7.15 -15.06
N GLN A 81 -2.99 7.87 -15.21
CA GLN A 81 -4.01 7.97 -14.18
C GLN A 81 -4.63 6.60 -13.89
N ASN A 82 -5.05 5.87 -14.94
CA ASN A 82 -5.63 4.53 -14.83
C ASN A 82 -4.67 3.55 -14.13
N VAL A 83 -3.38 3.57 -14.48
CA VAL A 83 -2.36 2.69 -13.86
C VAL A 83 -2.23 3.00 -12.38
N SER A 84 -2.16 4.28 -12.02
CA SER A 84 -2.02 4.69 -10.62
C SER A 84 -3.25 4.32 -9.79
N GLU A 85 -4.46 4.51 -10.34
CA GLU A 85 -5.71 4.10 -9.69
C GLU A 85 -5.78 2.58 -9.51
N ARG A 86 -5.36 1.79 -10.51
CA ARG A 86 -5.26 0.33 -10.39
C ARG A 86 -4.25 -0.08 -9.32
N GLN A 87 -3.09 0.56 -9.26
CA GLN A 87 -2.06 0.28 -8.25
C GLN A 87 -2.55 0.59 -6.84
N LEU A 88 -3.26 1.70 -6.64
CA LEU A 88 -3.88 2.04 -5.35
C LEU A 88 -4.94 1.02 -4.95
N GLY A 89 -5.83 0.66 -5.88
CA GLY A 89 -6.87 -0.34 -5.61
C GLY A 89 -6.29 -1.72 -5.26
N GLN A 90 -5.26 -2.15 -6.01
CA GLN A 90 -4.56 -3.41 -5.73
C GLN A 90 -3.87 -3.36 -4.36
N LEU A 91 -3.17 -2.26 -4.05
CA LEU A 91 -2.52 -2.07 -2.74
C LEU A 91 -3.53 -2.13 -1.59
N GLU A 92 -4.71 -1.51 -1.74
CA GLU A 92 -5.76 -1.56 -0.73
C GLU A 92 -6.30 -2.97 -0.52
N GLN A 93 -6.54 -3.70 -1.62
CA GLN A 93 -7.03 -5.07 -1.58
C GLN A 93 -6.00 -6.00 -0.93
N ASP A 94 -4.75 -5.93 -1.35
CA ASP A 94 -3.66 -6.76 -0.80
C ASP A 94 -3.45 -6.46 0.68
N TYR A 95 -3.46 -5.18 1.05
CA TYR A 95 -3.37 -4.80 2.44
C TYR A 95 -4.51 -5.38 3.28
N ARG A 96 -5.75 -5.24 2.80
CA ARG A 96 -6.92 -5.75 3.51
C ARG A 96 -6.86 -7.26 3.70
N ASN A 97 -6.46 -7.99 2.66
CA ASN A 97 -6.38 -9.45 2.71
C ASN A 97 -5.34 -9.90 3.73
N GLU A 98 -4.13 -9.35 3.66
CA GLU A 98 -3.04 -9.75 4.55
C GLU A 98 -3.29 -9.25 5.98
N SER A 99 -3.85 -8.05 6.18
CA SER A 99 -4.20 -7.57 7.53
C SER A 99 -5.24 -8.46 8.19
N ASN A 100 -6.26 -8.89 7.44
CA ASN A 100 -7.29 -9.80 7.96
C ASN A 100 -6.67 -11.14 8.35
N ARG A 101 -5.81 -11.69 7.50
CA ARG A 101 -5.11 -12.93 7.78
C ARG A 101 -4.27 -12.84 9.07
N ILE A 102 -3.46 -11.79 9.22
CA ILE A 102 -2.64 -11.62 10.43
C ILE A 102 -3.53 -11.44 11.66
N GLN A 103 -4.64 -10.70 11.54
CA GLN A 103 -5.61 -10.54 12.63
C GLN A 103 -6.25 -11.87 13.05
N GLU A 104 -6.65 -12.71 12.09
CA GLU A 104 -7.16 -14.06 12.36
C GLU A 104 -6.10 -14.92 13.06
N GLU A 105 -4.84 -14.84 12.64
CA GLU A 105 -3.73 -15.55 13.28
C GLU A 105 -3.50 -15.07 14.74
N ILE A 106 -3.62 -13.77 15.00
CA ILE A 106 -3.55 -13.19 16.36
C ILE A 106 -4.71 -13.72 17.22
N GLU A 107 -5.93 -13.70 16.70
CA GLU A 107 -7.12 -14.19 17.41
C GLU A 107 -7.02 -15.68 17.74
N MET A 108 -6.58 -16.51 16.80
CA MET A 108 -6.30 -17.93 17.05
C MET A 108 -5.24 -18.12 18.13
N THR A 109 -4.16 -17.33 18.10
CA THR A 109 -3.08 -17.41 19.11
C THR A 109 -3.58 -16.99 20.50
N HIS A 110 -4.45 -15.98 20.58
CA HIS A 110 -5.13 -15.60 21.81
C HIS A 110 -6.01 -16.73 22.36
N GLN A 111 -6.79 -17.39 21.49
CA GLN A 111 -7.63 -18.51 21.89
C GLN A 111 -6.79 -19.66 22.43
N GLU A 112 -5.72 -20.04 21.74
CA GLU A 112 -4.79 -21.09 22.20
C GLU A 112 -4.20 -20.75 23.57
N ARG A 113 -3.70 -19.52 23.74
CA ARG A 113 -3.14 -19.07 25.03
C ARG A 113 -4.17 -19.14 26.15
N ASN A 114 -5.41 -18.75 25.88
CA ASN A 114 -6.47 -18.70 26.88
C ASN A 114 -6.99 -20.10 27.26
N GLN A 115 -6.77 -21.12 26.42
CA GLN A 115 -7.09 -22.51 26.71
C GLN A 115 -6.06 -23.19 27.64
N LEU A 116 -4.87 -22.59 27.82
CA LEU A 116 -3.86 -23.16 28.71
C LEU A 116 -4.33 -23.11 30.17
N PRO A 117 -3.93 -24.09 31.02
CA PRO A 117 -4.22 -24.06 32.45
C PRO A 117 -3.44 -22.95 33.15
N TRP A 118 -4.04 -22.33 34.17
CA TRP A 118 -3.40 -21.32 35.04
C TRP A 118 -2.81 -21.94 36.31
N ASP A 119 -3.10 -23.22 36.52
CA ASP A 119 -2.74 -23.95 37.74
C ASP A 119 -1.25 -24.08 37.87
#